data_AF-A0A7Z2PWC2-F1
#
_entry.id   AF-A0A7Z2PWC2-F1
#
_cell.length_a   1.000
_cell.length_b   1.000
_cell.length_c   1.000
_cell.angle_alpha   90.00
_cell.angle_beta   90.00
_cell.angle_gamma   90.00
#
_symmetry.space_group_name_H-M   'P 1'
#
loop_
_entity.id
_entity.type
_entity.pdbx_description
1 polymer ?
#
loop_
_entity_poly.entity_id
_entity_poly.type
_entity_poly.pdbx_seq_one_letter_code
_entity_poly.pdbx_strand_id
1 'polypeptide(L)' 'MQRRRSLPHTFEENIAAEKAKLEAQIAQLKPGPQRDGLLQKIRQLETASHINEWLSSPGLQPPEPA' A
#
# COMPACT_ATOMS: atom_id res chain seq x y z
N MET A 1 -28.53 -19.37 -1.71
CA MET A 1 -27.27 -19.26 -0.94
C MET A 1 -26.68 -17.88 -1.26
N GLN A 2 -26.94 -16.86 -0.42
CA GLN A 2 -26.40 -15.50 -0.62
C GLN A 2 -24.89 -15.55 -0.37
N ARG A 3 -24.06 -15.37 -1.41
CA ARG A 3 -22.61 -15.20 -1.23
C ARG A 3 -22.38 -13.88 -0.52
N ARG A 4 -21.91 -13.90 0.72
CA ARG A 4 -21.40 -12.70 1.39
C ARG A 4 -20.20 -12.19 0.57
N ARG A 5 -20.36 -11.05 -0.09
CA ARG A 5 -19.25 -10.35 -0.74
C ARG A 5 -18.36 -9.79 0.38
N SER A 6 -17.06 -10.08 0.34
CA SER A 6 -16.12 -9.46 1.27
C SER A 6 -16.15 -7.94 1.06
N LEU A 7 -16.03 -7.18 2.15
CA LEU A 7 -15.83 -5.74 2.07
C LEU A 7 -14.61 -5.44 1.19
N PRO A 8 -14.68 -4.46 0.28
CA PRO A 8 -13.52 -4.05 -0.49
C PRO A 8 -12.47 -3.46 0.44
N HIS A 9 -11.23 -3.94 0.37
CA HIS A 9 -10.12 -3.36 1.11
C HIS A 9 -9.85 -1.94 0.64
N THR A 10 -9.50 -1.05 1.56
CA THR A 10 -9.05 0.31 1.24
C THR A 10 -7.69 0.27 0.53
N PHE A 11 -7.32 1.38 -0.12
CA PHE A 11 -6.00 1.48 -0.76
C PHE A 11 -4.86 1.28 0.24
N GLU A 12 -4.98 1.86 1.44
CA GLU A 12 -4.00 1.73 2.52
C GLU A 12 -3.87 0.30 3.03
N GLU A 13 -5.00 -0.40 3.23
CA GLU A 13 -5.01 -1.80 3.62
C GLU A 13 -4.30 -2.70 2.59
N ASN A 14 -4.53 -2.43 1.30
CA ASN A 14 -3.86 -3.17 0.23
C ASN A 14 -2.34 -2.90 0.21
N ILE A 15 -1.92 -1.64 0.38
CA ILE A 15 -0.49 -1.27 0.47
C ILE A 15 0.17 -1.95 1.67
N ALA A 16 -0.47 -1.91 2.85
CA ALA A 16 0.06 -2.50 4.07
C ALA A 16 0.21 -4.02 3.93
N ALA A 17 -0.82 -4.69 3.37
CA ALA A 17 -0.78 -6.12 3.12
C ALA A 17 0.33 -6.51 2.14
N GLU A 18 0.55 -5.73 1.08
CA GLU A 18 1.59 -6.01 0.10
C GLU A 18 2.99 -5.75 0.67
N LYS A 19 3.19 -4.66 1.42
CA LYS A 19 4.44 -4.38 2.13
C LYS A 19 4.82 -5.54 3.06
N ALA A 20 3.88 -6.02 3.87
CA ALA A 20 4.12 -7.15 4.78
C ALA A 20 4.54 -8.44 4.03
N LYS A 21 3.93 -8.72 2.87
CA LYS A 21 4.33 -9.87 2.02
C LYS A 21 5.74 -9.70 1.46
N LEU A 22 6.13 -8.49 1.07
CA LEU A 22 7.47 -8.22 0.55
C LEU A 22 8.52 -8.34 1.65
N GLU A 23 8.23 -7.85 2.86
CA GLU A 23 9.10 -7.99 4.03
C GLU A 23 9.32 -9.46 4.41
N ALA A 24 8.25 -10.27 4.40
CA ALA A 24 8.34 -11.71 4.63
C ALA A 24 9.21 -12.42 3.57
N GLN A 25 9.12 -12.03 2.30
CA GLN A 25 9.97 -12.56 1.24
C GLN A 25 11.44 -12.15 1.44
N ILE A 26 11.69 -10.88 1.78
CA ILE A 26 13.04 -10.37 2.07
C ILE A 26 13.68 -11.13 3.22
N ALA A 27 12.93 -11.47 4.27
CA ALA A 27 13.44 -12.24 5.40
C ALA A 27 14.00 -13.63 5.00
N GLN A 28 13.50 -14.20 3.90
CA GLN A 28 13.96 -15.50 3.39
C GLN A 28 15.11 -15.40 2.37
N LEU A 29 15.37 -14.20 1.85
CA LEU A 29 16.37 -13.98 0.80
C LEU A 29 17.71 -13.51 1.36
N LYS A 30 18.78 -14.10 0.82
CA LYS A 30 20.15 -13.62 1.02
C LYS A 30 20.33 -12.26 0.33
N PRO A 31 21.30 -11.44 0.79
CA PRO A 31 21.67 -10.21 0.10
C PRO A 31 22.00 -10.47 -1.38
N GLY A 32 21.47 -9.61 -2.25
CA GLY A 32 21.66 -9.72 -3.70
C GLY A 32 20.53 -9.06 -4.48
N PRO A 33 20.62 -9.09 -5.83
CA PRO A 33 19.75 -8.29 -6.70
C PRO A 33 18.26 -8.55 -6.51
N GLN A 34 17.88 -9.79 -6.18
CA GLN A 34 16.48 -10.15 -5.92
C GLN A 34 15.96 -9.45 -4.66
N ARG A 35 16.73 -9.46 -3.57
CA ARG A 35 16.40 -8.76 -2.32
C ARG A 35 16.33 -7.25 -2.55
N ASP A 36 17.26 -6.70 -3.31
CA ASP A 36 17.33 -5.27 -3.62
C ASP A 36 16.12 -4.82 -4.44
N GLY A 37 15.67 -5.63 -5.40
CA GLY A 37 14.45 -5.38 -6.15
C GLY A 37 13.19 -5.36 -5.27
N LEU A 38 13.09 -6.24 -4.27
CA LEU A 38 11.98 -6.20 -3.30
C LEU A 38 12.05 -4.97 -2.40
N LEU A 39 13.24 -4.57 -1.94
CA LEU A 39 13.44 -3.34 -1.17
C LEU A 39 13.03 -2.10 -1.98
N GLN A 40 13.33 -2.06 -3.28
CA GLN A 40 12.88 -0.99 -4.16
C GLN A 40 11.35 -0.93 -4.26
N LYS A 41 10.67 -2.07 -4.36
CA LYS A 41 9.20 -2.13 -4.36
C LYS A 41 8.61 -1.62 -3.05
N ILE A 42 9.20 -1.96 -1.90
CA ILE A 42 8.74 -1.43 -0.60
C ILE A 42 8.82 0.10 -0.58
N ARG A 43 9.93 0.69 -1.06
CA ARG A 43 10.06 2.15 -1.15
C ARG A 43 9.00 2.78 -2.06
N GLN A 44 8.65 2.12 -3.17
CA GLN A 44 7.58 2.60 -4.05
C GLN A 44 6.21 2.58 -3.36
N LEU A 45 5.92 1.54 -2.57
CA LEU A 45 4.69 1.46 -1.78
C LEU A 45 4.61 2.57 -0.72
N GLU A 46 5.73 2.88 -0.07
CA GLU A 46 5.80 4.01 0.88
C GLU A 46 5.53 5.35 0.18
N THR A 47 6.13 5.58 -1.00
CA THR A 47 5.84 6.76 -1.82
C THR A 47 4.36 6.82 -2.22
N ALA A 48 3.76 5.70 -2.61
CA ALA A 48 2.36 5.64 -2.98
C ALA A 48 1.43 5.96 -1.79
N SER A 49 1.76 5.49 -0.58
CA SER A 49 1.05 5.85 0.65
C SER A 49 1.10 7.37 0.89
N HIS A 50 2.28 7.95 0.78
CA HIS A 50 2.47 9.39 0.98
C HIS A 50 1.68 10.23 -0.04
N ILE A 51 1.65 9.81 -1.31
CA ILE A 51 0.84 10.47 -2.33
C ILE A 51 -0.65 10.36 -1.99
N ASN A 52 -1.11 9.19 -1.54
CA ASN A 52 -2.50 9.00 -1.13
C ASN A 52 -2.88 9.89 0.06
N GLU A 53 -2.02 9.99 1.07
CA GLU A 53 -2.19 10.91 2.20
C GLU A 53 -2.30 12.36 1.72
N TRP A 54 -1.45 12.78 0.79
CA TRP A 54 -1.51 14.12 0.23
C TRP A 54 -2.83 14.38 -0.51
N LEU A 55 -3.24 13.47 -1.40
CA LEU A 55 -4.49 13.59 -2.17
C LEU A 55 -5.74 13.53 -1.29
N SER A 56 -5.67 12.88 -0.13
CA SER A 56 -6.77 12.77 0.81
C SER A 56 -6.81 13.92 1.82
N SER A 57 -5.88 14.89 1.72
CA SER A 57 -5.82 16.03 2.64
C SER A 57 -7.04 16.94 2.46
N PRO A 58 -7.73 17.35 3.55
CA PRO A 58 -8.90 18.22 3.47
C PRO A 58 -8.64 19.56 2.76
N GLY A 59 -7.41 20.07 2.83
CA GLY A 59 -7.02 21.33 2.19
C GLY A 59 -6.92 21.26 0.66
N LEU A 60 -6.96 20.06 0.08
CA LEU A 60 -6.96 19.83 -1.37
C LEU A 60 -8.32 19.32 -1.88
N GLN A 61 -9.25 19.00 -0.98
CA GLN A 61 -10.60 18.62 -1.35
C GLN A 61 -11.44 19.88 -1.63
N PRO A 62 -12.32 19.84 -2.64
CA PRO A 62 -13.29 20.92 -2.82
C PRO A 62 -14.15 21.06 -1.56
N PRO A 63 -14.57 22.29 -1.20
CA PRO A 63 -15.41 22.51 -0.04
C PRO A 63 -16.70 21.69 -0.15
N GLU A 64 -17.16 21.15 0.97
CA GLU A 64 -18.44 20.46 0.99
C GLU A 64 -19.57 21.44 0.63
N PRO A 65 -20.52 21.04 -0.23
CA PRO A 65 -21.67 21.87 -0.56
C PRO A 65 -22.48 22.16 0.71
N ALA A 66 -22.95 23.41 0.82
CA ALA A 66 -23.74 23.92 1.94
C ALA A 66 -25.13 23.27 2.07
#